data_AF-A0A3N5GN33-F1
#
_entry.id   AF-A0A3N5GN33-F1
#
_cell.length_a   1.000
_cell.length_b   1.000
_cell.length_c   1.000
_cell.angle_alpha   90.00
_cell.angle_beta   90.00
_cell.angle_gamma   90.00
#
_symmetry.space_group_name_H-M   'P 1'
#
loop_
_entity.id
_entity.type
_entity.pdbx_description
1 polymer ?
#
loop_
_entity_poly.entity_id
_entity_poly.type
_entity_poly.pdbx_seq_one_letter_code
_entity_poly.pdbx_strand_id
1 'polypeptide(L)'
;MPAFMPGLELNRRFYADCARPLLDRHFPALPHAAALIGYGSEIIGFDTEMSMDHAWSPRLWLFLRDKDLGQAEAIKTMLGQELPREFLGFPVSTVPVEGEPGVFWMNPAAERPLEHQVKATSLRHFVQETLNWELTQSFAPADWLSISSQILLEMTAGAVYHDGLGELTALRAQLAWYPRDVWLYLLACGWSRIGQEEHLMPRAGFVGDELGSALIG
;
A
#
# COMPACT_ATOMS: atom_id res chain seq x y z
N MET A 1 2.10 -22.01 15.82
CA MET A 1 2.08 -20.75 15.04
C MET A 1 1.90 -19.60 16.01
N PRO A 2 2.57 -18.46 15.81
CA PRO A 2 2.33 -17.26 16.62
C PRO A 2 0.86 -16.83 16.53
N ALA A 3 0.38 -16.08 17.54
CA ALA A 3 -0.96 -15.49 17.50
C ALA A 3 -1.01 -14.41 16.41
N PHE A 4 -2.09 -14.38 15.63
CA PHE A 4 -2.28 -13.37 14.59
C PHE A 4 -2.28 -11.96 15.17
N MET A 5 -1.72 -11.04 14.38
CA MET A 5 -1.67 -9.62 14.66
C MET A 5 -1.98 -8.88 13.37
N PRO A 6 -2.87 -7.86 13.38
CA PRO A 6 -3.10 -7.05 12.18
C PRO A 6 -1.79 -6.45 11.67
N GLY A 7 -1.57 -6.48 10.37
CA GLY A 7 -0.31 -6.09 9.74
C GLY A 7 0.07 -4.63 10.00
N LEU A 8 -0.91 -3.73 10.17
CA LEU A 8 -0.65 -2.34 10.59
C LEU A 8 -0.02 -2.27 11.99
N GLU A 9 -0.50 -3.08 12.93
CA GLU A 9 0.05 -3.10 14.28
C GLU A 9 1.40 -3.81 14.33
N LEU A 10 1.55 -4.92 13.61
CA LEU A 10 2.83 -5.62 13.47
C LEU A 10 3.91 -4.66 12.96
N ASN A 11 3.62 -3.94 11.87
CA ASN A 11 4.60 -3.11 11.20
C ASN A 11 4.87 -1.79 11.93
N ARG A 12 3.89 -1.27 12.69
CA ARG A 12 4.13 -0.17 13.64
C ARG A 12 5.19 -0.54 14.67
N ARG A 13 5.07 -1.73 15.28
CA ARG A 13 6.04 -2.22 16.26
C ARG A 13 7.36 -2.59 15.60
N PHE A 14 7.34 -3.26 14.45
CA PHE A 14 8.55 -3.63 13.73
C PHE A 14 9.39 -2.41 13.35
N TYR A 15 8.74 -1.33 12.91
CA TYR A 15 9.43 -0.07 12.67
C TYR A 15 10.06 0.48 13.95
N ALA A 16 9.27 0.63 15.03
CA ALA A 16 9.72 1.24 16.28
C ALA A 16 10.82 0.44 17.00
N ASP A 17 10.69 -0.88 17.02
CA ASP A 17 11.50 -1.76 17.87
C ASP A 17 12.72 -2.32 17.12
N CYS A 18 12.69 -2.38 15.78
CA CYS A 18 13.73 -3.01 14.97
C CYS A 18 14.34 -2.06 13.92
N ALA A 19 13.53 -1.56 12.98
CA ALA A 19 14.08 -0.80 11.85
C ALA A 19 14.61 0.58 12.28
N ARG A 20 13.84 1.33 13.09
CA ARG A 20 14.19 2.68 13.56
C ARG A 20 15.50 2.71 14.35
N PRO A 21 15.73 1.85 15.37
CA PRO A 21 17.00 1.85 16.10
C PRO A 21 18.23 1.56 15.22
N LEU A 22 18.08 0.70 14.21
CA LEU A 22 19.15 0.39 13.26
C LEU A 22 19.45 1.58 12.34
N LEU A 23 18.42 2.26 11.84
CA LEU A 23 18.56 3.48 11.06
C LEU A 23 19.23 4.59 11.88
N ASP A 24 18.77 4.82 13.12
CA ASP A 24 19.31 5.86 14.00
C ASP A 24 20.79 5.59 14.36
N ARG A 25 21.20 4.32 14.46
CA ARG A 25 22.58 3.92 14.74
C ARG A 25 23.52 4.09 13.55
N HIS A 26 23.11 3.63 12.37
CA HIS A 26 24.00 3.52 11.19
C HIS A 26 23.90 4.71 10.24
N PHE A 27 22.76 5.38 10.23
CA PHE A 27 22.48 6.54 9.39
C PHE A 27 21.96 7.70 10.26
N PRO A 28 22.75 8.13 11.27
CA PRO A 28 22.33 9.19 12.17
C PRO A 28 22.02 10.46 11.36
N ALA A 29 20.88 11.07 11.66
CA ALA A 29 20.36 12.26 10.97
C ALA A 29 19.88 12.06 9.52
N LEU A 30 19.66 10.81 9.05
CA LEU A 30 18.99 10.56 7.77
C LEU A 30 17.48 10.87 7.89
N PRO A 31 16.98 11.97 7.29
CA PRO A 31 15.56 12.28 7.34
C PRO A 31 14.81 11.32 6.43
N HIS A 32 13.73 10.74 6.94
CA HIS A 32 12.91 9.80 6.18
C HIS A 32 11.46 9.85 6.63
N ALA A 33 10.57 9.29 5.82
CA ALA A 33 9.28 8.79 6.27
C ALA A 33 9.31 7.25 6.29
N ALA A 34 8.52 6.65 7.16
CA ALA A 34 8.32 5.21 7.24
C ALA A 34 6.83 4.91 7.27
N ALA A 35 6.37 4.07 6.35
CA ALA A 35 4.94 3.76 6.23
C ALA A 35 4.70 2.34 5.72
N LEU A 36 3.54 1.80 6.05
CA LEU A 36 2.95 0.67 5.37
C LEU A 36 1.85 1.20 4.44
N ILE A 37 2.08 1.15 3.13
CA ILE A 37 1.30 1.78 2.06
C ILE A 37 1.45 0.95 0.77
N GLY A 38 0.47 1.04 -0.14
CA GLY A 38 0.42 0.28 -1.39
C GLY A 38 -0.64 -0.82 -1.35
N TYR A 39 -0.35 -1.97 -1.95
CA TYR A 39 -1.27 -3.10 -2.01
C TYR A 39 -1.16 -4.03 -0.80
N GLY A 40 -2.26 -4.74 -0.50
CA GLY A 40 -2.34 -5.77 0.53
C GLY A 40 -3.58 -5.62 1.40
N SER A 41 -4.12 -6.74 1.88
CA SER A 41 -5.31 -6.73 2.75
C SER A 41 -5.04 -6.01 4.08
N GLU A 42 -3.80 -6.05 4.57
CA GLU A 42 -3.41 -5.37 5.80
C GLU A 42 -3.33 -3.85 5.62
N ILE A 43 -3.13 -3.36 4.38
CA ILE A 43 -3.11 -1.92 4.11
C ILE A 43 -4.50 -1.32 4.40
N ILE A 44 -5.55 -2.02 3.99
CA ILE A 44 -6.94 -1.58 4.15
C ILE A 44 -7.63 -2.13 5.41
N GLY A 45 -6.91 -2.91 6.23
CA GLY A 45 -7.40 -3.43 7.51
C GLY A 45 -8.34 -4.63 7.41
N PHE A 46 -8.25 -5.40 6.32
CA PHE A 46 -9.02 -6.63 6.10
C PHE A 46 -8.16 -7.90 6.19
N ASP A 47 -6.91 -7.81 6.67
CA ASP A 47 -6.09 -8.99 6.88
C ASP A 47 -6.63 -9.85 8.02
N THR A 48 -6.47 -11.17 7.85
CA THR A 48 -6.88 -12.20 8.81
C THR A 48 -5.74 -13.20 8.98
N GLU A 49 -5.94 -14.18 9.86
CA GLU A 49 -5.02 -15.31 10.01
C GLU A 49 -4.68 -15.96 8.66
N MET A 50 -5.67 -16.09 7.77
CA MET A 50 -5.51 -16.73 6.46
C MET A 50 -4.64 -15.89 5.54
N SER A 51 -4.72 -14.55 5.58
CA SER A 51 -3.96 -13.65 4.70
C SER A 51 -2.44 -13.73 4.90
N MET A 52 -1.97 -14.32 6.00
CA MET A 52 -0.54 -14.44 6.31
C MET A 52 0.22 -15.35 5.32
N ASP A 53 -0.49 -16.11 4.49
CA ASP A 53 0.07 -17.00 3.48
C ASP A 53 0.43 -16.29 2.16
N HIS A 54 0.05 -15.02 1.94
CA HIS A 54 0.34 -14.27 0.71
C HIS A 54 0.70 -12.80 0.98
N ALA A 55 1.95 -12.42 0.69
CA ALA A 55 2.43 -11.02 0.70
C ALA A 55 2.30 -10.29 2.06
N TRP A 56 2.22 -11.05 3.15
CA TRP A 56 2.14 -10.54 4.52
C TRP A 56 3.42 -10.90 5.28
N SER A 57 4.09 -9.90 5.86
CA SER A 57 5.29 -10.06 6.68
C SER A 57 5.62 -8.76 7.41
N PRO A 58 6.63 -8.74 8.32
CA PRO A 58 7.29 -7.50 8.71
C PRO A 58 7.85 -6.76 7.48
N ARG A 59 7.19 -5.68 7.06
CA ARG A 59 7.46 -4.91 5.85
C ARG A 59 7.09 -3.43 6.02
N LEU A 60 7.82 -2.56 5.34
CA LEU A 60 7.51 -1.13 5.28
C LEU A 60 8.27 -0.45 4.13
N TRP A 61 7.76 0.70 3.71
CA TRP A 61 8.47 1.64 2.86
C TRP A 61 9.22 2.67 3.70
N LEU A 62 10.46 2.95 3.30
CA LEU A 62 11.24 4.10 3.72
C LEU A 62 11.28 5.11 2.57
N PHE A 63 10.79 6.32 2.81
CA PHE A 63 10.84 7.42 1.86
C PHE A 63 11.98 8.37 2.25
N LEU A 64 13.02 8.39 1.44
CA LEU A 64 14.19 9.24 1.58
C LEU A 64 14.02 10.50 0.73
N ARG A 65 14.84 11.52 0.99
CA ARG A 65 15.00 12.63 0.05
C ARG A 65 15.67 12.13 -1.23
N ASP A 66 15.33 12.73 -2.37
CA ASP A 66 15.94 12.39 -3.67
C ASP A 66 17.48 12.38 -3.62
N LYS A 67 18.08 13.35 -2.92
CA LYS A 67 19.55 13.45 -2.75
C LYS A 67 20.18 12.34 -1.90
N ASP A 68 19.39 11.66 -1.07
CA ASP A 68 19.86 10.59 -0.18
C ASP A 68 19.57 9.19 -0.75
N LEU A 69 18.96 9.09 -1.94
CA LEU A 69 18.63 7.81 -2.59
C LEU A 69 19.85 6.90 -2.80
N GLY A 70 21.05 7.48 -2.94
CA GLY A 70 22.29 6.71 -3.01
C GLY A 70 22.58 5.84 -1.78
N GLN A 71 21.87 6.04 -0.66
CA GLN A 71 21.99 5.24 0.55
C GLN A 71 21.07 4.00 0.56
N ALA A 72 20.14 3.86 -0.39
CA ALA A 72 19.12 2.80 -0.37
C ALA A 72 19.73 1.38 -0.30
N GLU A 73 20.74 1.08 -1.12
CA GLU A 73 21.40 -0.24 -1.12
C GLU A 73 22.20 -0.49 0.16
N ALA A 74 22.82 0.55 0.73
CA ALA A 74 23.51 0.44 2.01
C ALA A 74 22.53 0.15 3.16
N ILE A 75 21.36 0.79 3.16
CA ILE A 75 20.28 0.53 4.12
C ILE A 75 19.77 -0.91 3.97
N LYS A 76 19.48 -1.36 2.75
CA LYS A 76 19.04 -2.74 2.49
C LYS A 76 20.07 -3.76 2.99
N THR A 77 21.34 -3.55 2.66
CA THR A 77 22.42 -4.45 3.08
C THR A 77 22.55 -4.50 4.60
N MET A 78 22.54 -3.33 5.26
CA MET A 78 22.61 -3.23 6.72
C MET A 78 21.44 -3.95 7.39
N LEU A 79 20.20 -3.69 6.94
CA LEU A 79 19.01 -4.31 7.51
C LEU A 79 19.00 -5.83 7.30
N GLY A 80 19.43 -6.33 6.13
CA GLY A 80 19.58 -7.77 5.89
C GLY A 80 20.56 -8.44 6.86
N GLN A 81 21.61 -7.74 7.27
CA GLN A 81 22.59 -8.27 8.22
C GLN A 81 22.16 -8.16 9.68
N GLU A 82 21.34 -7.17 10.05
CA GLU A 82 21.15 -6.82 11.45
C GLU A 82 19.73 -6.96 11.98
N LEU A 83 18.71 -6.99 11.11
CA LEU A 83 17.34 -7.28 11.55
C LEU A 83 17.29 -8.66 12.25
N PRO A 84 16.38 -8.83 13.22
CA PRO A 84 16.19 -10.14 13.84
C PRO A 84 15.67 -11.13 12.79
N ARG A 85 15.98 -12.42 12.97
CA ARG A 85 15.46 -13.47 12.07
C ARG A 85 13.93 -13.57 12.16
N GLU A 86 13.39 -13.35 13.34
CA GLU A 86 11.96 -13.32 13.63
C GLU A 86 11.59 -12.08 14.44
N PHE A 87 10.39 -11.57 14.21
CA PHE A 87 9.80 -10.49 14.99
C PHE A 87 8.42 -10.91 15.48
N LEU A 88 8.21 -10.93 16.79
CA LEU A 88 6.98 -11.40 17.44
C LEU A 88 6.53 -12.81 16.99
N GLY A 89 7.50 -13.67 16.66
CA GLY A 89 7.28 -15.05 16.18
C GLY A 89 7.04 -15.18 14.67
N PHE A 90 7.10 -14.09 13.91
CA PHE A 90 6.99 -14.09 12.45
C PHE A 90 8.37 -13.94 11.80
N PRO A 91 8.74 -14.77 10.81
CA PRO A 91 9.98 -14.59 10.07
C PRO A 91 10.05 -13.22 9.37
N VAL A 92 11.20 -12.57 9.45
CA VAL A 92 11.45 -11.27 8.78
C VAL A 92 11.90 -11.48 7.34
N SER A 93 12.65 -12.57 7.07
CA SER A 93 13.04 -12.90 5.72
C SER A 93 11.84 -13.42 4.93
N THR A 94 11.86 -13.19 3.63
CA THR A 94 10.86 -13.63 2.68
C THR A 94 11.49 -14.30 1.47
N VAL A 95 10.67 -14.97 0.68
CA VAL A 95 11.04 -15.56 -0.61
C VAL A 95 9.95 -15.22 -1.62
N PRO A 96 10.28 -14.77 -2.84
CA PRO A 96 9.28 -14.52 -3.87
C PRO A 96 8.55 -15.81 -4.25
N VAL A 97 7.27 -15.67 -4.60
CA VAL A 97 6.46 -16.78 -5.14
C VAL A 97 6.72 -16.89 -6.64
N GLU A 98 7.16 -18.06 -7.09
CA GLU A 98 7.43 -18.31 -8.51
C GLU A 98 6.13 -18.18 -9.34
N GLY A 99 6.18 -17.37 -10.40
CA GLY A 99 5.02 -17.11 -11.26
C GLY A 99 4.08 -16.01 -10.76
N GLU A 100 4.31 -15.42 -9.58
CA GLU A 100 3.47 -14.37 -9.01
C GLU A 100 4.29 -13.11 -8.66
N PRO A 101 4.48 -12.19 -9.64
CA PRO A 101 5.24 -10.97 -9.42
C PRO A 101 4.70 -10.13 -8.25
N GLY A 102 5.59 -9.77 -7.32
CA GLY A 102 5.23 -8.97 -6.14
C GLY A 102 4.66 -9.76 -4.97
N VAL A 103 4.44 -11.06 -5.12
CA VAL A 103 4.00 -11.96 -4.04
C VAL A 103 5.21 -12.63 -3.41
N PHE A 104 5.16 -12.79 -2.10
CA PHE A 104 6.22 -13.40 -1.31
C PHE A 104 5.65 -14.14 -0.11
N TRP A 105 6.40 -15.13 0.36
CA TRP A 105 6.13 -15.88 1.58
C TRP A 105 7.19 -15.60 2.63
N MET A 106 6.81 -15.71 3.90
CA MET A 106 7.77 -15.71 5.01
C MET A 106 8.71 -16.92 4.89
N ASN A 107 10.02 -16.69 5.06
CA ASN A 107 11.07 -17.70 4.95
C ASN A 107 11.74 -17.94 6.32
N PRO A 108 11.27 -18.90 7.12
CA PRO A 108 11.83 -19.19 8.45
C PRO A 108 13.23 -19.79 8.40
N ALA A 109 13.63 -20.40 7.27
CA ALA A 109 14.90 -21.10 7.13
C ALA A 109 16.03 -20.19 6.61
N ALA A 110 15.79 -18.89 6.47
CA ALA A 110 16.76 -17.97 5.88
C ALA A 110 18.03 -17.82 6.74
N GLU A 111 19.17 -17.82 6.07
CA GLU A 111 20.45 -17.35 6.61
C GLU A 111 20.65 -15.87 6.32
N ARG A 112 21.70 -15.27 6.89
CA ARG A 112 22.02 -13.86 6.63
C ARG A 112 22.78 -13.72 5.30
N PRO A 113 22.63 -12.60 4.57
CA PRO A 113 21.66 -11.52 4.83
C PRO A 113 20.21 -11.99 4.61
N LEU A 114 19.31 -11.51 5.45
CA LEU A 114 17.87 -11.77 5.30
C LEU A 114 17.33 -11.00 4.10
N GLU A 115 16.51 -11.67 3.29
CA GLU A 115 15.73 -11.03 2.23
C GLU A 115 14.46 -10.42 2.83
N HIS A 116 14.56 -9.19 3.34
CA HIS A 116 13.47 -8.50 4.03
C HIS A 116 12.65 -7.60 3.10
N GLN A 117 11.44 -7.24 3.55
CA GLN A 117 10.52 -6.38 2.78
C GLN A 117 10.52 -4.91 3.23
N VAL A 118 11.60 -4.45 3.88
CA VAL A 118 11.88 -3.02 4.06
C VAL A 118 12.48 -2.46 2.77
N LYS A 119 11.75 -1.60 2.07
CA LYS A 119 12.16 -1.01 0.79
C LYS A 119 12.43 0.49 0.95
N ALA A 120 13.52 0.99 0.37
CA ALA A 120 13.86 2.41 0.39
C ALA A 120 13.73 3.02 -1.00
N THR A 121 13.03 4.15 -1.10
CA THR A 121 12.86 4.94 -2.33
C THR A 121 12.63 6.41 -1.96
N SER A 122 12.35 7.29 -2.93
CA SER A 122 11.87 8.63 -2.65
C SER A 122 10.38 8.72 -2.92
N LEU A 123 9.71 9.69 -2.29
CA LEU A 123 8.27 9.89 -2.51
C LEU A 123 7.98 10.17 -3.99
N ARG A 124 8.86 10.89 -4.68
CA ARG A 124 8.77 11.15 -6.12
C ARG A 124 8.76 9.86 -6.94
N HIS A 125 9.76 9.00 -6.76
CA HIS A 125 9.83 7.74 -7.51
C HIS A 125 8.64 6.85 -7.20
N PHE A 126 8.24 6.74 -5.93
CA PHE A 126 7.09 5.94 -5.54
C PHE A 126 5.79 6.42 -6.19
N VAL A 127 5.56 7.74 -6.21
CA VAL A 127 4.38 8.34 -6.85
C VAL A 127 4.42 8.15 -8.36
N GLN A 128 5.58 8.31 -8.99
CA GLN A 128 5.73 8.06 -10.42
C GLN A 128 5.44 6.59 -10.78
N GLU A 129 5.95 5.63 -10.01
CA GLU A 129 5.71 4.21 -10.24
C GLU A 129 4.25 3.81 -9.97
N THR A 130 3.63 4.38 -8.93
CA THR A 130 2.31 3.94 -8.46
C THR A 130 1.15 4.66 -9.18
N LEU A 131 1.30 5.97 -9.41
CA LEU A 131 0.27 6.83 -10.00
C LEU A 131 0.54 7.17 -11.46
N ASN A 132 1.70 6.80 -12.01
CA ASN A 132 2.18 7.28 -13.32
C ASN A 132 2.11 8.81 -13.43
N TRP A 133 2.42 9.50 -12.33
CA TRP A 133 2.26 10.93 -12.17
C TRP A 133 3.54 11.59 -11.63
N GLU A 134 3.82 12.80 -12.10
CA GLU A 134 4.96 13.59 -11.67
C GLU A 134 4.55 14.61 -10.60
N LEU A 135 5.10 14.49 -9.39
CA LEU A 135 4.84 15.39 -8.25
C LEU A 135 5.09 16.89 -8.52
N THR A 136 5.76 17.23 -9.63
CA THR A 136 6.07 18.61 -10.01
C THR A 136 4.95 19.31 -10.78
N GLN A 137 3.91 18.58 -11.20
CA GLN A 137 2.79 19.13 -11.95
C GLN A 137 1.65 19.56 -11.03
N SER A 138 0.91 20.62 -11.37
CA SER A 138 -0.31 20.97 -10.63
C SER A 138 -1.38 19.92 -10.90
N PHE A 139 -2.03 19.42 -9.84
CA PHE A 139 -3.04 18.37 -9.95
C PHE A 139 -4.35 18.92 -10.53
N ALA A 140 -4.56 18.75 -11.84
CA ALA A 140 -5.77 19.22 -12.51
C ALA A 140 -6.92 18.22 -12.29
N PRO A 141 -8.20 18.66 -12.38
CA PRO A 141 -9.35 17.76 -12.25
C PRO A 141 -9.33 16.57 -13.21
N ALA A 142 -8.78 16.73 -14.42
CA ALA A 142 -8.69 15.64 -15.40
C ALA A 142 -7.71 14.53 -14.95
N ASP A 143 -6.67 14.87 -14.21
CA ASP A 143 -5.67 13.90 -13.74
C ASP A 143 -6.31 12.90 -12.77
N TRP A 144 -7.22 13.37 -11.91
CA TRP A 144 -8.00 12.50 -11.00
C TRP A 144 -8.80 11.43 -11.74
N LEU A 145 -9.25 11.69 -12.97
CA LEU A 145 -10.03 10.74 -13.76
C LEU A 145 -9.17 9.65 -14.41
N SER A 146 -7.84 9.85 -14.45
CA SER A 146 -6.90 8.85 -14.96
C SER A 146 -6.42 7.87 -13.89
N ILE A 147 -6.65 8.19 -12.61
CA ILE A 147 -6.21 7.39 -11.47
C ILE A 147 -7.39 6.54 -10.98
N SER A 148 -7.17 5.24 -10.84
CA SER A 148 -8.20 4.34 -10.31
C SER A 148 -8.48 4.65 -8.83
N SER A 149 -9.73 4.47 -8.40
CA SER A 149 -10.12 4.59 -6.99
C SER A 149 -9.38 3.59 -6.10
N GLN A 150 -8.99 2.43 -6.65
CA GLN A 150 -8.15 1.44 -5.96
C GLN A 150 -6.78 2.03 -5.63
N ILE A 151 -6.08 2.65 -6.58
CA ILE A 151 -4.75 3.21 -6.30
C ILE A 151 -4.86 4.37 -5.31
N LEU A 152 -5.90 5.20 -5.41
CA LEU A 152 -6.15 6.25 -4.40
C LEU A 152 -6.35 5.66 -3.00
N LEU A 153 -7.08 4.54 -2.88
CA LEU A 153 -7.23 3.83 -1.62
C LEU A 153 -5.89 3.28 -1.13
N GLU A 154 -5.10 2.64 -1.99
CA GLU A 154 -3.76 2.11 -1.64
C GLU A 154 -2.78 3.21 -1.17
N MET A 155 -2.92 4.43 -1.70
CA MET A 155 -2.14 5.59 -1.30
C MET A 155 -2.61 6.22 0.02
N THR A 156 -3.90 6.19 0.29
CA THR A 156 -4.52 6.91 1.42
C THR A 156 -4.82 6.01 2.62
N ALA A 157 -4.90 4.70 2.42
CA ALA A 157 -4.99 3.68 3.45
C ALA A 157 -3.61 3.31 4.02
N GLY A 158 -3.57 2.31 4.90
CA GLY A 158 -2.39 1.94 5.64
C GLY A 158 -1.99 2.99 6.68
N ALA A 159 -0.75 2.94 7.14
CA ALA A 159 -0.28 3.76 8.26
C ALA A 159 1.08 4.40 7.97
N VAL A 160 1.21 5.66 8.39
CA VAL A 160 2.49 6.37 8.45
C VAL A 160 3.00 6.32 9.89
N TYR A 161 4.12 5.62 10.10
CA TYR A 161 4.70 5.43 11.43
C TYR A 161 5.68 6.55 11.81
N HIS A 162 6.30 7.16 10.79
CA HIS A 162 7.15 8.32 10.92
C HIS A 162 7.10 9.13 9.63
N ASP A 163 7.13 10.45 9.74
CA ASP A 163 7.25 11.34 8.59
C ASP A 163 8.06 12.57 8.97
N GLY A 164 9.39 12.41 9.03
CA GLY A 164 10.29 13.51 9.36
C GLY A 164 10.36 14.59 8.28
N LEU A 165 9.88 14.30 7.07
CA LEU A 165 9.86 15.22 5.93
C LEU A 165 8.51 15.96 5.80
N GLY A 166 7.41 15.33 6.23
CA GLY A 166 6.04 15.84 6.14
C GLY A 166 5.40 15.69 4.75
N GLU A 167 6.19 15.34 3.73
CA GLU A 167 5.75 15.28 2.33
C GLU A 167 4.75 14.13 2.09
N LEU A 168 4.94 12.97 2.74
CA LEU A 168 4.03 11.83 2.59
C LEU A 168 2.67 12.14 3.20
N THR A 169 2.65 12.71 4.40
CA THR A 169 1.42 13.10 5.10
C THR A 169 0.68 14.18 4.31
N ALA A 170 1.39 15.18 3.78
CA ALA A 170 0.80 16.22 2.94
C ALA A 170 0.17 15.65 1.66
N LEU A 171 0.87 14.74 0.96
CA LEU A 171 0.36 14.07 -0.22
C LEU A 171 -0.91 13.25 0.10
N ARG A 172 -0.89 12.48 1.19
CA ARG A 172 -2.07 11.70 1.62
C ARG A 172 -3.28 12.58 1.91
N ALA A 173 -3.07 13.74 2.53
CA ALA A 173 -4.15 14.70 2.76
C ALA A 173 -4.73 15.26 1.45
N GLN A 174 -3.88 15.51 0.45
CA GLN A 174 -4.32 15.95 -0.88
C GLN A 174 -5.12 14.87 -1.61
N LEU A 175 -4.72 13.60 -1.48
CA LEU A 175 -5.38 12.46 -2.14
C LEU A 175 -6.59 11.92 -1.38
N ALA A 176 -6.83 12.36 -0.15
CA ALA A 176 -7.83 11.79 0.77
C ALA A 176 -9.27 11.85 0.23
N TRP A 177 -9.58 12.82 -0.63
CA TRP A 177 -10.89 12.93 -1.25
C TRP A 177 -10.84 13.63 -2.59
N TYR A 178 -11.79 13.30 -3.46
CA TYR A 178 -11.94 13.93 -4.77
C TYR A 178 -12.22 15.44 -4.64
N PRO A 179 -11.64 16.27 -5.52
CA PRO A 179 -12.10 17.64 -5.68
C PRO A 179 -13.59 17.65 -6.03
N ARG A 180 -14.29 18.70 -5.60
CA ARG A 180 -15.75 18.77 -5.72
C ARG A 180 -16.26 18.50 -7.14
N ASP A 181 -15.62 19.07 -8.16
CA ASP A 181 -16.08 18.92 -9.54
C ASP A 181 -15.86 17.50 -10.07
N VAL A 182 -14.77 16.84 -9.68
CA VAL A 182 -14.51 15.43 -9.98
C VAL A 182 -15.53 14.55 -9.28
N TRP A 183 -15.81 14.81 -8.00
CA TRP A 183 -16.80 14.06 -7.24
C TRP A 183 -18.21 14.17 -7.86
N LEU A 184 -18.64 15.39 -8.20
CA LEU A 184 -19.94 15.61 -8.84
C LEU A 184 -20.00 14.96 -10.22
N TYR A 185 -18.91 15.00 -10.99
CA TYR A 185 -18.82 14.31 -12.26
C TYR A 185 -18.97 12.78 -12.10
N LEU A 186 -18.23 12.17 -11.17
CA LEU A 186 -18.32 10.74 -10.89
C LEU A 186 -19.72 10.33 -10.41
N LEU A 187 -20.36 11.14 -9.56
CA LEU A 187 -21.75 10.93 -9.14
C LEU A 187 -22.71 10.99 -10.34
N ALA A 188 -22.58 11.99 -11.21
CA ALA A 188 -23.42 12.10 -12.40
C ALA A 188 -23.23 10.91 -13.35
N CYS A 189 -22.01 10.44 -13.55
CA CYS A 189 -21.71 9.22 -14.29
C CYS A 189 -22.35 7.98 -13.66
N GLY A 190 -22.29 7.85 -12.33
CA GLY A 190 -22.93 6.77 -11.58
C GLY A 190 -24.44 6.74 -11.80
N TRP A 191 -25.12 7.88 -11.64
CA TRP A 191 -26.55 8.00 -11.90
C TRP A 191 -26.92 7.73 -13.36
N SER A 192 -26.09 8.19 -14.31
CA SER A 192 -26.32 7.91 -15.72
C SER A 192 -26.22 6.41 -16.04
N ARG A 193 -25.30 5.69 -15.39
CA ARG A 193 -25.17 4.23 -15.54
C ARG A 193 -26.38 3.50 -14.97
N ILE A 194 -26.84 3.89 -13.79
CA ILE A 194 -28.07 3.33 -13.19
C ILE A 194 -29.25 3.57 -14.13
N GLY A 195 -29.44 4.79 -14.63
CA GLY A 195 -30.56 5.12 -15.54
C GLY A 195 -30.54 4.35 -16.87
N GLN A 196 -29.36 3.96 -17.36
CA GLN A 196 -29.23 3.12 -18.56
C GLN A 196 -29.75 1.69 -18.35
N GLU A 197 -29.66 1.16 -17.13
CA GLU A 197 -29.98 -0.24 -16.83
C GLU A 197 -31.30 -0.41 -16.05
N GLU A 198 -31.73 0.60 -15.28
CA GLU A 198 -32.85 0.49 -14.31
C GLU A 198 -34.16 0.02 -14.94
N HIS A 199 -34.37 0.34 -16.22
CA HIS A 199 -35.59 0.01 -16.94
C HIS A 199 -35.60 -1.42 -17.48
N LEU A 200 -34.46 -2.13 -17.46
CA LEU A 200 -34.34 -3.49 -18.01
C LEU A 200 -34.93 -4.52 -17.05
N MET A 201 -34.63 -4.43 -15.75
CA MET A 201 -35.19 -5.31 -14.70
C MET A 201 -36.74 -5.40 -14.76
N PRO A 202 -37.52 -4.30 -14.69
CA PRO A 202 -38.98 -4.39 -14.72
C PRO A 202 -39.51 -4.85 -16.08
N ARG A 203 -38.79 -4.61 -17.18
CA ARG A 203 -39.19 -5.09 -18.52
C ARG A 203 -39.01 -6.60 -18.67
N ALA A 204 -37.95 -7.17 -18.10
CA ALA A 204 -37.76 -8.62 -18.05
C ALA A 204 -38.89 -9.30 -17.28
N GLY A 205 -39.21 -8.79 -16.08
CA GLY A 205 -40.36 -9.28 -15.30
C GLY A 205 -41.69 -9.15 -16.05
N PHE A 206 -41.93 -8.03 -16.75
CA PHE A 206 -43.17 -7.82 -17.51
C PHE A 206 -43.42 -8.88 -18.61
N VAL A 207 -42.36 -9.43 -19.21
CA VAL A 207 -42.48 -10.49 -20.23
C VAL A 207 -42.41 -11.91 -19.64
N GLY A 208 -42.36 -12.04 -18.31
CA GLY A 208 -42.30 -13.31 -17.60
C GLY A 208 -40.91 -13.90 -17.41
N ASP A 209 -39.84 -13.14 -17.69
CA ASP A 209 -38.45 -13.56 -17.44
C ASP A 209 -38.02 -13.18 -16.01
N GLU A 210 -38.48 -13.98 -15.04
CA GLU A 210 -38.15 -13.78 -13.62
C GLU A 210 -36.66 -13.97 -13.33
N LEU A 211 -35.99 -14.89 -14.04
CA LEU A 211 -34.56 -15.13 -13.87
C LEU A 211 -33.74 -13.94 -14.38
N GLY A 212 -34.07 -13.41 -15.56
CA GLY A 212 -33.45 -12.21 -16.11
C GLY A 212 -33.68 -10.99 -15.21
N SER A 213 -34.90 -10.81 -14.70
CA SER A 213 -35.22 -9.76 -13.73
C SER A 213 -34.32 -9.84 -12.48
N ALA A 214 -34.18 -11.04 -11.88
CA ALA A 214 -33.38 -11.25 -10.67
C ALA A 214 -31.86 -11.15 -10.88
N LEU A 215 -31.36 -11.32 -12.11
CA LEU A 215 -29.93 -11.16 -12.42
C LEU A 215 -29.55 -9.70 -12.67
N ILE A 216 -30.49 -8.88 -13.18
CA ILE A 216 -30.25 -7.46 -13.45
C ILE A 216 -30.35 -6.61 -12.17
N GLY A 217 -31.22 -6.99 -11.23
CA GLY A 217 -31.54 -6.25 -9.99
C GLY A 217 -30.82 -6.72 -8.74
#